data_AF-A0A7J6VA68-F1
#
_entry.id   AF-A0A7J6VA68-F1
#
_cell.length_a   1.000
_cell.length_b   1.000
_cell.length_c   1.000
_cell.angle_alpha   90.00
_cell.angle_beta   90.00
_cell.angle_gamma   90.00
#
_symmetry.space_group_name_H-M   'P 1'
#
loop_
_entity.id
_entity.type
_entity.pdbx_description
1 polymer ?
#
loop_
_entity_poly.entity_id
_entity_poly.type
_entity_poly.pdbx_seq_one_letter_code
_entity_poly.pdbx_strand_id
1 'polypeptide(L)'
;MSVRALILPPSHLKIELSLVPETIPPRAQVQCPLEVANLRPSRDVAVLDFSYMFGTTMVSAKLRLPAVFNKFLQHISLTAEEFFPQWRSLSGPPLKLQEVVRGVKPLSLPEMANLFNSFQLTVSPGLDPNPNNLVASTTFYSESTRAMLCLVRVETDPSDRTQLRMTVSSGDPTLTLELKEFIKEQLVSIPLPSAPAPVPSQPQPTSPALALNDPGAMLAGLL
;
A
#
# COMPACT_ATOMS: atom_id res chain seq x y z
N MET A 1 31.60 6.70 -11.15
CA MET A 1 30.47 7.40 -10.51
C MET A 1 29.37 7.46 -11.55
N SER A 2 28.24 6.81 -11.30
CA SER A 2 27.09 6.87 -12.21
C SER A 2 25.85 6.49 -11.42
N VAL A 3 25.29 7.47 -10.71
CA VAL A 3 23.93 7.37 -10.18
C VAL A 3 22.99 7.17 -11.36
N ARG A 4 22.06 6.23 -11.23
CA ARG A 4 21.03 5.92 -12.21
C ARG A 4 19.71 5.77 -11.50
N ALA A 5 18.68 6.43 -12.05
CA ALA A 5 17.30 6.31 -11.63
C ALA A 5 16.47 5.97 -12.86
N LEU A 6 15.90 4.77 -12.89
CA LEU A 6 15.03 4.34 -13.97
C LEU A 6 13.63 4.07 -13.41
N ILE A 7 12.63 4.64 -14.04
CA ILE A 7 11.23 4.36 -13.76
C ILE A 7 10.62 3.89 -15.07
N LEU A 8 10.11 2.66 -15.10
CA LEU A 8 9.24 2.20 -16.17
C LEU A 8 7.81 2.48 -15.72
N PRO A 9 7.14 3.52 -16.26
CA PRO A 9 5.80 3.85 -15.82
C PRO A 9 4.83 2.72 -16.22
N PRO A 10 3.95 2.28 -15.30
CA PRO A 10 2.84 1.41 -15.69
C PRO A 10 1.94 2.16 -16.67
N SER A 11 1.20 1.42 -17.48
CA SER A 11 0.46 1.98 -18.62
C SER A 11 -0.61 3.03 -18.26
N HIS A 12 -0.98 3.12 -16.97
CA HIS A 12 -1.95 4.07 -16.45
C HIS A 12 -1.33 5.37 -15.91
N LEU A 13 0.00 5.47 -15.81
CA LEU A 13 0.68 6.69 -15.36
C LEU A 13 1.54 7.26 -16.47
N LYS A 14 1.52 8.58 -16.59
CA LYS A 14 2.59 9.34 -17.24
C LYS A 14 3.51 9.83 -16.14
N ILE A 15 4.80 9.54 -16.26
CA ILE A 15 5.81 9.89 -15.26
C ILE A 15 6.97 10.62 -15.94
N GLU A 16 7.32 11.79 -15.43
CA GLU A 16 8.45 12.60 -15.91
C GLU A 16 9.39 12.88 -14.74
N LEU A 17 10.57 12.26 -14.76
CA LEU A 17 11.61 12.46 -13.75
C LEU A 17 12.60 13.50 -14.26
N SER A 18 12.83 14.55 -13.45
CA SER A 18 13.88 15.54 -13.72
C SER A 18 15.26 14.89 -13.77
N LEU A 19 16.22 15.57 -14.42
CA LEU A 19 17.59 15.07 -14.54
C LEU A 19 18.17 14.68 -13.16
N VAL A 20 18.61 13.43 -13.06
CA VAL A 20 19.31 12.91 -11.89
C VAL A 20 20.82 13.07 -12.13
N PRO A 21 21.57 13.74 -11.23
CA PRO A 21 22.99 13.93 -11.43
C PRO A 21 23.74 12.60 -11.31
N GLU A 22 24.78 12.41 -12.11
CA GLU A 22 25.58 11.19 -12.11
C GLU A 22 26.43 10.99 -10.85
N THR A 23 26.64 12.07 -10.09
CA THR A 23 27.43 12.08 -8.85
C THR A 23 26.69 12.84 -7.75
N ILE A 24 26.61 12.22 -6.57
CA ILE A 24 26.13 12.86 -5.34
C ILE A 24 27.35 13.01 -4.41
N PRO A 25 27.76 14.25 -4.06
CA PRO A 25 28.90 14.45 -3.17
C PRO A 25 28.68 13.83 -1.78
N PRO A 26 29.76 13.46 -1.06
CA PRO A 26 29.65 12.98 0.31
C PRO A 26 28.88 13.99 1.18
N ARG A 27 27.91 13.49 1.95
CA ARG A 27 27.07 14.29 2.86
C ARG A 27 26.19 15.36 2.16
N ALA A 28 26.07 15.32 0.84
CA ALA A 28 25.13 16.16 0.11
C ALA A 28 23.79 15.44 -0.09
N GLN A 29 22.73 16.24 -0.24
CA GLN A 29 21.41 15.76 -0.65
C GLN A 29 21.02 16.44 -1.96
N VAL A 30 20.50 15.65 -2.90
CA VAL A 30 19.94 16.12 -4.16
C VAL A 30 18.46 15.80 -4.19
N GLN A 31 17.66 16.75 -4.67
CA GLN A 31 16.23 16.56 -4.93
C GLN A 31 16.00 16.56 -6.43
N CYS A 32 15.31 15.53 -6.93
CA CYS A 32 14.91 15.41 -8.33
C CYS A 32 13.38 15.42 -8.38
N PRO A 33 12.75 16.49 -8.91
CA PRO A 33 11.31 16.53 -9.06
C PRO A 33 10.79 15.40 -9.96
N LEU A 34 9.67 14.81 -9.55
CA LEU A 34 8.97 13.74 -10.27
C LEU A 34 7.54 14.20 -10.53
N GLU A 35 7.18 14.38 -11.79
CA GLU A 35 5.82 14.69 -12.20
C GLU A 35 5.08 13.39 -12.53
N VAL A 36 3.84 13.28 -12.04
CA VAL A 36 3.00 12.10 -12.25
C VAL A 36 1.61 12.55 -12.66
N ALA A 37 1.11 12.03 -13.77
CA ALA A 37 -0.26 12.20 -14.20
C ALA A 37 -0.97 10.84 -14.33
N ASN A 38 -2.18 10.76 -13.79
CA ASN A 38 -3.01 9.57 -13.87
C ASN A 38 -3.81 9.57 -15.18
N LEU A 39 -3.54 8.59 -16.03
CA LEU A 39 -4.17 8.47 -17.34
C LEU A 39 -5.51 7.73 -17.25
N ARG A 40 -5.58 6.68 -16.44
CA ARG A 40 -6.77 5.81 -16.32
C ARG A 40 -6.82 5.07 -14.97
N PRO A 41 -7.98 4.54 -14.56
CA PRO A 41 -8.08 3.73 -13.35
C PRO A 41 -7.19 2.49 -13.40
N SER A 42 -6.36 2.31 -12.38
CA SER A 42 -5.55 1.11 -12.14
C SER A 42 -4.89 1.19 -10.76
N ARG A 43 -4.70 0.04 -10.12
CA ARG A 43 -3.95 -0.08 -8.86
C ARG A 43 -2.48 -0.51 -9.04
N ASP A 44 -2.00 -0.62 -10.28
CA ASP A 44 -0.60 -0.98 -10.54
C ASP A 44 0.34 0.03 -9.88
N VAL A 45 1.53 -0.40 -9.47
CA VAL A 45 2.48 0.47 -8.78
C VAL A 45 3.75 0.63 -9.59
N ALA A 46 4.14 1.88 -9.83
CA ALA A 46 5.41 2.21 -10.46
C ALA A 46 6.57 1.88 -9.51
N VAL A 47 7.66 1.35 -10.08
CA VAL A 47 8.89 1.01 -9.33
C VAL A 47 10.03 1.87 -9.85
N LEU A 48 10.72 2.53 -8.92
CA LEU A 48 12.00 3.20 -9.14
C LEU A 48 13.12 2.18 -8.94
N ASP A 49 13.86 1.91 -10.01
CA ASP A 49 15.13 1.19 -9.96
C ASP A 49 16.26 2.22 -9.80
N PHE A 50 16.78 2.34 -8.58
CA PHE A 50 17.83 3.28 -8.22
C PHE A 50 19.14 2.53 -7.99
N SER A 51 20.22 2.99 -8.60
CA SER A 51 21.55 2.41 -8.40
C SER A 51 22.65 3.44 -8.46
N TYR A 52 23.75 3.21 -7.76
CA TYR A 52 24.94 4.04 -7.83
C TYR A 52 26.20 3.22 -7.52
N MET A 53 27.35 3.76 -7.92
CA MET A 53 28.66 3.17 -7.62
C MET A 53 29.30 3.85 -6.41
N PHE A 54 29.69 3.07 -5.41
CA PHE A 54 30.49 3.49 -4.27
C PHE A 54 31.84 2.78 -4.31
N GLY A 55 32.88 3.48 -4.76
CA GLY A 55 34.17 2.86 -5.10
C GLY A 55 34.00 1.82 -6.21
N THR A 56 34.31 0.56 -5.91
CA THR A 56 34.13 -0.58 -6.82
C THR A 56 32.81 -1.33 -6.59
N THR A 57 32.02 -0.94 -5.59
CA THR A 57 30.77 -1.61 -5.24
C THR A 57 29.58 -0.93 -5.90
N MET A 58 28.73 -1.71 -6.57
CA MET A 58 27.43 -1.24 -7.02
C MET A 58 26.41 -1.39 -5.88
N VAL A 59 25.72 -0.31 -5.55
CA VAL A 59 24.58 -0.32 -4.64
C VAL A 59 23.33 -0.12 -5.46
N SER A 60 22.30 -0.94 -5.24
CA SER A 60 21.02 -0.83 -5.93
C SER A 60 19.85 -1.06 -4.97
N ALA A 61 18.73 -0.41 -5.27
CA ALA A 61 17.48 -0.52 -4.54
C ALA A 61 16.30 -0.37 -5.51
N LYS A 62 15.27 -1.19 -5.30
CA LYS A 62 13.99 -1.07 -6.00
C LYS A 62 12.95 -0.54 -5.03
N LEU A 63 12.38 0.61 -5.34
CA LEU A 63 11.46 1.34 -4.46
C LEU A 63 10.10 1.47 -5.15
N ARG A 64 9.02 1.14 -4.45
CA ARG A 64 7.66 1.43 -4.91
C ARG A 64 7.41 2.93 -4.79
N LEU A 65 7.02 3.57 -5.89
CA LEU A 65 6.69 4.99 -5.88
C LEU A 65 5.32 5.21 -5.22
N PRO A 66 5.13 6.29 -4.44
CA PRO A 66 3.89 6.58 -3.72
C PRO A 66 2.80 7.18 -4.62
N ALA A 67 2.78 6.84 -5.92
CA ALA A 67 1.73 7.18 -6.87
C ALA A 67 0.70 6.04 -6.90
N VAL A 68 -0.06 5.91 -5.81
CA VAL A 68 -1.02 4.82 -5.58
C VAL A 68 -2.45 5.30 -5.80
N PHE A 69 -3.38 4.36 -6.03
CA PHE A 69 -4.76 4.61 -6.43
C PHE A 69 -5.45 5.74 -5.65
N ASN A 70 -5.37 5.73 -4.31
CA ASN A 70 -6.05 6.73 -3.49
C ASN A 70 -5.52 8.15 -3.69
N LYS A 71 -4.28 8.35 -4.15
CA LYS A 71 -3.74 9.71 -4.41
C LYS A 71 -4.50 10.48 -5.50
N PHE A 72 -5.30 9.77 -6.30
CA PHE A 72 -6.15 10.34 -7.34
C PHE A 72 -7.61 10.45 -6.92
N LEU A 73 -7.89 10.22 -5.63
CA LEU A 73 -9.18 10.44 -5.00
C LEU A 73 -9.23 11.82 -4.33
N GLN A 74 -10.40 12.43 -4.32
CA GLN A 74 -10.66 13.67 -3.61
C GLN A 74 -11.94 13.55 -2.79
N HIS A 75 -11.86 14.08 -1.56
CA HIS A 75 -13.00 14.14 -0.66
C HIS A 75 -14.18 14.88 -1.31
N ILE A 76 -15.35 14.28 -1.19
CA ILE A 76 -16.64 14.90 -1.54
C ILE A 76 -17.69 14.43 -0.54
N SER A 77 -18.40 15.39 0.03
CA SER A 77 -19.57 15.12 0.88
C SER A 77 -20.82 15.29 0.04
N LEU A 78 -21.70 14.31 0.09
CA LEU A 78 -23.00 14.35 -0.57
C LEU A 78 -24.12 14.35 0.46
N THR A 79 -25.15 15.14 0.20
CA THR A 79 -26.45 15.05 0.86
C THR A 79 -27.22 13.83 0.36
N ALA A 80 -28.30 13.46 1.07
CA ALA A 80 -29.19 12.38 0.64
C ALA A 80 -29.82 12.68 -0.73
N GLU A 81 -30.18 13.94 -0.98
CA GLU A 81 -30.79 14.42 -2.22
C GLU A 81 -29.84 14.28 -3.42
N GLU A 82 -28.52 14.37 -3.19
CA GLU A 82 -27.51 14.17 -4.24
C GLU A 82 -27.12 12.69 -4.39
N PHE A 83 -26.97 11.96 -3.28
CA PHE A 83 -26.50 10.58 -3.29
C PHE A 83 -27.51 9.62 -3.94
N PHE A 84 -28.77 9.64 -3.51
CA PHE A 84 -29.74 8.61 -3.89
C PHE A 84 -30.15 8.64 -5.37
N PRO A 85 -30.27 9.79 -6.05
CA PRO A 85 -30.48 9.81 -7.49
C PRO A 85 -29.32 9.18 -8.25
N GLN A 86 -28.07 9.51 -7.89
CA GLN A 86 -26.87 8.94 -8.53
C GLN A 86 -26.73 7.44 -8.25
N TRP A 87 -27.02 7.01 -7.03
CA TRP A 87 -26.99 5.60 -6.65
C TRP A 87 -27.99 4.76 -7.44
N ARG A 88 -29.16 5.34 -7.77
CA ARG A 88 -30.23 4.67 -8.52
C ARG A 88 -30.04 4.74 -10.04
N SER A 89 -29.38 5.78 -10.55
CA SER A 89 -29.11 5.92 -11.99
C SER A 89 -28.07 4.91 -12.49
N LEU A 90 -27.11 4.53 -11.64
CA LEU A 90 -26.14 3.49 -11.94
C LEU A 90 -26.81 2.11 -11.85
N SER A 91 -27.03 1.52 -13.02
CA SER A 91 -27.49 0.14 -13.18
C SER A 91 -26.43 -0.84 -12.65
N GLY A 92 -26.78 -2.14 -12.58
CA GLY A 92 -25.95 -3.21 -12.02
C GLY A 92 -24.55 -3.37 -12.67
N PRO A 93 -23.96 -4.57 -12.62
CA PRO A 93 -22.67 -4.80 -13.27
C PRO A 93 -22.69 -4.36 -14.74
N PRO A 94 -21.63 -3.69 -15.24
CA PRO A 94 -20.34 -3.48 -14.57
C PRO A 94 -20.20 -2.16 -13.81
N LEU A 95 -21.22 -1.28 -13.82
CA LEU A 95 -21.17 0.05 -13.21
C LEU A 95 -21.47 0.05 -11.71
N LYS A 96 -22.08 -1.02 -11.22
CA LYS A 96 -22.37 -1.25 -9.81
C LYS A 96 -22.06 -2.69 -9.44
N LEU A 97 -20.97 -2.87 -8.70
CA LEU A 97 -20.47 -4.16 -8.28
C LEU A 97 -20.77 -4.37 -6.80
N GLN A 98 -21.23 -5.56 -6.46
CA GLN A 98 -21.49 -5.98 -5.09
C GLN A 98 -20.70 -7.26 -4.78
N GLU A 99 -20.06 -7.29 -3.61
CA GLU A 99 -19.28 -8.44 -3.16
C GLU A 99 -19.45 -8.63 -1.64
N VAL A 100 -19.53 -9.89 -1.23
CA VAL A 100 -19.37 -10.28 0.19
C VAL A 100 -17.90 -10.51 0.45
N VAL A 101 -17.28 -9.61 1.20
CA VAL A 101 -15.86 -9.67 1.57
C VAL A 101 -15.74 -10.44 2.89
N ARG A 102 -14.87 -11.45 2.92
CA ARG A 102 -14.56 -12.28 4.10
C ARG A 102 -13.12 -12.04 4.55
N GLY A 103 -12.82 -12.33 5.81
CA GLY A 103 -11.47 -12.14 6.37
C GLY A 103 -11.12 -10.67 6.60
N VAL A 104 -12.15 -9.85 6.82
CA VAL A 104 -12.01 -8.43 7.11
C VAL A 104 -11.43 -8.27 8.52
N LYS A 105 -10.56 -7.27 8.69
CA LYS A 105 -10.09 -6.85 10.01
C LYS A 105 -11.33 -6.56 10.89
N PRO A 106 -11.41 -7.06 12.13
CA PRO A 106 -12.59 -6.89 12.98
C PRO A 106 -12.70 -5.44 13.51
N LEU A 107 -12.99 -4.50 12.61
CA LEU A 107 -13.09 -3.08 12.87
C LEU A 107 -14.51 -2.72 13.33
N SER A 108 -14.60 -1.87 14.33
CA SER A 108 -15.83 -1.13 14.62
C SER A 108 -16.17 -0.18 13.47
N LEU A 109 -17.45 0.24 13.38
CA LEU A 109 -17.87 1.21 12.35
C LEU A 109 -17.08 2.53 12.38
N PRO A 110 -16.81 3.14 13.56
CA PRO A 110 -15.96 4.33 13.62
C PRO A 110 -14.53 4.09 13.12
N GLU A 111 -13.93 2.94 13.44
CA GLU A 111 -12.59 2.59 12.94
C GLU A 111 -12.58 2.40 11.42
N MET A 112 -13.61 1.75 10.87
CA MET A 112 -13.78 1.60 9.43
C MET A 112 -14.00 2.95 8.74
N ALA A 113 -14.77 3.85 9.35
CA ALA A 113 -14.96 5.20 8.85
C ALA A 113 -13.65 6.01 8.84
N ASN A 114 -12.84 5.90 9.90
CA ASN A 114 -11.52 6.54 9.96
C ASN A 114 -10.59 5.98 8.88
N LEU A 115 -10.61 4.66 8.67
CA LEU A 115 -9.83 4.01 7.61
C LEU A 115 -10.24 4.53 6.23
N PHE A 116 -11.53 4.63 5.94
CA PHE A 116 -12.04 5.14 4.67
C PHE A 116 -11.60 6.60 4.44
N ASN A 117 -11.74 7.45 5.47
CA ASN A 117 -11.29 8.84 5.38
C ASN A 117 -9.77 8.95 5.12
N SER A 118 -8.96 8.05 5.69
CA SER A 118 -7.51 8.03 5.42
C SER A 118 -7.17 7.73 3.94
N PHE A 119 -8.08 7.10 3.20
CA PHE A 119 -7.98 6.84 1.76
C PHE A 119 -8.80 7.81 0.90
N GLN A 120 -9.20 8.95 1.46
CA GLN A 120 -9.97 9.98 0.79
C GLN A 120 -11.40 9.56 0.40
N LEU A 121 -11.92 8.47 0.99
CA LEU A 121 -13.32 8.06 0.91
C LEU A 121 -14.08 8.75 2.03
N THR A 122 -14.91 9.74 1.67
CA THR A 122 -15.62 10.56 2.64
C THR A 122 -16.87 9.81 3.10
N VAL A 123 -16.96 9.55 4.40
CA VAL A 123 -18.11 8.86 4.98
C VAL A 123 -19.22 9.87 5.27
N SER A 124 -20.43 9.59 4.78
CA SER A 124 -21.62 10.40 5.03
C SER A 124 -22.52 9.71 6.07
N PRO A 125 -22.42 10.07 7.36
CA PRO A 125 -23.21 9.45 8.42
C PRO A 125 -24.71 9.73 8.24
N GLY A 126 -25.53 8.73 8.55
CA GLY A 126 -26.99 8.86 8.53
C GLY A 126 -27.64 8.83 7.13
N LEU A 127 -26.87 8.62 6.05
CA LEU A 127 -27.47 8.39 4.72
C LEU A 127 -28.21 7.06 4.65
N ASP A 128 -27.63 5.99 5.19
CA ASP A 128 -28.32 4.70 5.29
C ASP A 128 -29.23 4.68 6.52
N PRO A 129 -30.50 4.25 6.41
CA PRO A 129 -31.38 4.12 7.57
C PRO A 129 -30.91 3.05 8.57
N ASN A 130 -30.11 2.06 8.15
CA ASN A 130 -29.53 1.08 9.05
C ASN A 130 -28.24 1.65 9.69
N PRO A 131 -28.19 1.81 11.02
CA PRO A 131 -27.02 2.35 11.71
C PRO A 131 -25.78 1.46 11.63
N ASN A 132 -25.93 0.20 11.21
CA ASN A 132 -24.82 -0.73 11.01
C ASN A 132 -24.20 -0.66 9.60
N ASN A 133 -24.71 0.22 8.75
CA ASN A 133 -24.21 0.45 7.41
C ASN A 133 -23.39 1.73 7.35
N LEU A 134 -22.48 1.77 6.37
CA LEU A 134 -21.63 2.92 6.08
C LEU A 134 -21.81 3.30 4.62
N VAL A 135 -22.03 4.58 4.36
CA VAL A 135 -22.09 5.14 3.00
C VAL A 135 -20.92 6.09 2.85
N ALA A 136 -20.19 5.96 1.74
CA ALA A 136 -19.08 6.84 1.42
C ALA A 136 -19.10 7.29 -0.04
N SER A 137 -18.50 8.44 -0.29
CA SER A 137 -18.34 9.04 -1.61
C SER A 137 -16.94 9.61 -1.81
N THR A 138 -16.49 9.62 -3.06
CA THR A 138 -15.24 10.25 -3.49
C THR A 138 -15.36 10.66 -4.95
N THR A 139 -14.53 11.61 -5.36
CA THR A 139 -14.30 11.87 -6.79
C THR A 139 -12.95 11.28 -7.19
N PHE A 140 -12.91 10.49 -8.25
CA PHE A 140 -11.66 9.99 -8.84
C PHE A 140 -11.27 10.85 -10.04
N TYR A 141 -9.97 11.11 -10.19
CA TYR A 141 -9.43 11.92 -11.28
C TYR A 141 -8.44 11.13 -12.13
N SER A 142 -8.73 11.05 -13.43
CA SER A 142 -7.76 10.66 -14.44
C SER A 142 -7.99 11.44 -15.74
N GLU A 143 -7.07 11.34 -16.68
CA GLU A 143 -7.23 11.89 -18.03
C GLU A 143 -8.46 11.28 -18.74
N SER A 144 -8.62 9.95 -18.65
CA SER A 144 -9.70 9.21 -19.31
C SER A 144 -11.08 9.46 -18.71
N THR A 145 -11.21 9.56 -17.38
CA THR A 145 -12.52 9.70 -16.70
C THR A 145 -12.85 11.14 -16.33
N ARG A 146 -11.88 12.05 -16.40
CA ARG A 146 -11.95 13.38 -15.74
C ARG A 146 -12.35 13.20 -14.27
N ALA A 147 -13.14 14.13 -13.73
CA ALA A 147 -13.74 14.00 -12.41
C ALA A 147 -14.90 12.99 -12.46
N MET A 148 -14.72 11.84 -11.81
CA MET A 148 -15.73 10.79 -11.77
C MET A 148 -16.21 10.53 -10.34
N LEU A 149 -17.52 10.68 -10.12
CA LEU A 149 -18.14 10.35 -8.84
C LEU A 149 -18.13 8.83 -8.61
N CYS A 150 -17.67 8.45 -7.43
CA CYS A 150 -17.68 7.09 -6.93
C CYS A 150 -18.52 7.02 -5.66
N LEU A 151 -19.38 6.00 -5.58
CA LEU A 151 -20.28 5.77 -4.45
C LEU A 151 -19.99 4.39 -3.87
N VAL A 152 -19.99 4.31 -2.54
CA VAL A 152 -19.72 3.09 -1.79
C VAL A 152 -20.76 2.91 -0.71
N ARG A 153 -21.28 1.69 -0.58
CA ARG A 153 -22.12 1.27 0.54
C ARG A 153 -21.54 0.00 1.13
N VAL A 154 -21.29 0.02 2.43
CA VAL A 154 -20.82 -1.12 3.22
C VAL A 154 -21.91 -1.50 4.20
N GLU A 155 -22.25 -2.77 4.23
CA GLU A 155 -23.25 -3.35 5.11
C GLU A 155 -22.55 -4.35 6.02
N THR A 156 -22.60 -4.11 7.33
CA THR A 156 -21.92 -4.93 8.34
C THR A 156 -22.93 -5.70 9.20
N ASP A 157 -22.52 -6.85 9.74
CA ASP A 157 -23.27 -7.56 10.76
C ASP A 157 -22.62 -7.32 12.14
N PRO A 158 -23.32 -6.71 13.11
CA PRO A 158 -22.80 -6.54 14.46
C PRO A 158 -22.41 -7.84 15.16
N SER A 159 -23.04 -8.95 14.76
CA SER A 159 -22.79 -10.30 15.30
C SER A 159 -21.55 -10.95 14.70
N ASP A 160 -21.16 -10.55 13.48
CA ASP A 160 -19.98 -11.05 12.78
C ASP A 160 -19.32 -9.95 11.95
N ARG A 161 -18.28 -9.33 12.54
CA ARG A 161 -17.49 -8.27 11.91
C ARG A 161 -16.33 -8.77 11.05
N THR A 162 -16.21 -10.08 10.84
CA THR A 162 -15.16 -10.67 10.00
C THR A 162 -15.55 -10.74 8.52
N GLN A 163 -16.81 -10.41 8.23
CA GLN A 163 -17.36 -10.31 6.89
C GLN A 163 -18.24 -9.07 6.74
N LEU A 164 -18.35 -8.56 5.52
CA LEU A 164 -19.23 -7.46 5.16
C LEU A 164 -19.69 -7.60 3.72
N ARG A 165 -20.78 -6.92 3.37
CA ARG A 165 -21.20 -6.75 1.99
C ARG A 165 -20.83 -5.34 1.54
N MET A 166 -20.02 -5.24 0.50
CA MET A 166 -19.61 -3.98 -0.08
C MET A 166 -20.22 -3.83 -1.46
N THR A 167 -20.80 -2.66 -1.73
CA THR A 167 -21.29 -2.26 -3.05
C THR A 167 -20.57 -1.00 -3.48
N VAL A 168 -19.95 -1.02 -4.66
CA VAL A 168 -19.22 0.11 -5.24
C VAL A 168 -19.81 0.42 -6.59
N SER A 169 -19.98 1.70 -6.91
CA SER A 169 -20.49 2.13 -8.21
C SER A 169 -19.86 3.44 -8.70
N SER A 170 -19.64 3.53 -10.00
CA SER A 170 -19.22 4.75 -10.69
C SER A 170 -19.73 4.75 -12.14
N GLY A 171 -19.53 5.86 -12.87
CA GLY A 171 -19.87 5.96 -14.29
C GLY A 171 -18.91 5.21 -15.23
N ASP A 172 -17.82 4.62 -14.72
CA ASP A 172 -16.83 3.88 -15.49
C ASP A 172 -16.66 2.43 -14.99
N PRO A 173 -16.78 1.40 -15.86
CA PRO A 173 -16.63 0.01 -15.47
C PRO A 173 -15.27 -0.34 -14.85
N THR A 174 -14.18 0.21 -15.41
CA THR A 174 -12.81 -0.08 -14.97
C THR A 174 -12.57 0.52 -13.59
N LEU A 175 -12.97 1.77 -13.41
CA LEU A 175 -12.91 2.45 -12.11
C LEU A 175 -13.71 1.73 -11.04
N THR A 176 -14.92 1.27 -11.39
CA THR A 176 -15.78 0.55 -10.44
C THR A 176 -15.09 -0.72 -9.93
N LEU A 177 -14.46 -1.47 -10.83
CA LEU A 177 -13.68 -2.66 -10.49
C LEU A 177 -12.45 -2.31 -9.63
N GLU A 178 -11.62 -1.38 -10.10
CA GLU A 178 -10.37 -1.00 -9.43
C GLU A 178 -10.62 -0.42 -8.04
N LEU A 179 -11.62 0.45 -7.87
CA LEU A 179 -11.97 1.00 -6.56
C LEU A 179 -12.48 -0.10 -5.61
N LYS A 180 -13.31 -1.03 -6.10
CA LYS A 180 -13.81 -2.15 -5.29
C LYS A 180 -12.67 -3.02 -4.79
N GLU A 181 -11.76 -3.42 -5.68
CA GLU A 181 -10.60 -4.22 -5.28
C GLU A 181 -9.64 -3.43 -4.37
N PHE A 182 -9.45 -2.13 -4.61
CA PHE A 182 -8.66 -1.27 -3.74
C PHE A 182 -9.21 -1.28 -2.30
N ILE A 183 -10.51 -1.01 -2.12
CA ILE A 183 -11.13 -0.98 -0.79
C ILE A 183 -11.05 -2.36 -0.12
N LYS A 184 -11.32 -3.43 -0.87
CA LYS A 184 -11.21 -4.81 -0.39
C LYS A 184 -9.81 -5.10 0.16
N GLU A 185 -8.74 -4.75 -0.56
CA GLU A 185 -7.36 -4.94 -0.12
C GLU A 185 -7.02 -4.19 1.16
N GLN A 186 -7.61 -3.01 1.38
CA GLN A 186 -7.40 -2.26 2.62
C GLN A 186 -8.13 -2.87 3.82
N LEU A 187 -9.27 -3.51 3.57
CA LEU A 187 -10.14 -4.10 4.60
C LEU A 187 -9.68 -5.49 5.06
N VAL A 188 -9.15 -6.32 4.16
CA VAL A 188 -8.75 -7.68 4.51
C VAL A 188 -7.44 -7.71 5.30
N SER A 189 -7.34 -8.64 6.23
CA SER A 189 -6.06 -9.00 6.85
C SER A 189 -5.31 -9.92 5.91
N ILE A 190 -4.18 -9.45 5.36
CA ILE A 190 -3.24 -10.35 4.68
C ILE A 190 -2.32 -10.91 5.79
N PRO A 191 -2.29 -12.23 6.04
CA PRO A 191 -1.27 -12.82 6.88
C PRO A 191 0.09 -12.49 6.27
N LEU A 192 0.89 -11.66 6.94
CA LEU A 192 2.30 -11.54 6.59
C LEU A 192 2.91 -12.94 6.70
N PRO A 193 3.69 -13.42 5.71
CA PRO A 193 4.45 -14.64 5.91
C PRO A 193 5.32 -14.44 7.16
N SER A 194 5.02 -15.20 8.20
CA SER A 194 5.82 -15.22 9.43
C SER A 194 7.26 -15.53 9.03
N ALA A 195 8.21 -14.71 9.50
CA ALA A 195 9.63 -15.03 9.38
C ALA A 195 9.84 -16.49 9.83
N PRO A 196 10.66 -17.29 9.12
CA PRO A 196 10.92 -18.66 9.51
C PRO A 196 11.38 -18.67 10.98
N ALA A 197 10.74 -19.52 11.79
CA ALA A 197 11.09 -19.67 13.19
C ALA A 197 12.61 -19.90 13.31
N PRO A 198 13.29 -19.27 14.29
CA PRO A 198 14.70 -19.52 14.49
C PRO A 198 14.91 -21.02 14.71
N VAL A 199 15.74 -21.61 13.86
CA VAL A 199 16.10 -23.02 13.94
C VAL A 199 16.68 -23.26 15.34
N PRO A 200 16.20 -24.24 16.11
CA PRO A 200 16.79 -24.54 17.42
C PRO A 200 18.28 -24.83 17.23
N SER A 201 19.12 -24.04 17.90
CA SER A 201 20.57 -24.22 17.90
C SER A 201 20.89 -25.61 18.42
N GLN A 202 21.46 -26.47 17.56
CA GLN A 202 22.05 -27.72 18.00
C GLN A 202 23.16 -27.41 19.01
N PRO A 203 23.23 -28.12 20.16
CA PRO A 203 24.31 -27.95 21.12
C PRO A 203 25.65 -28.29 20.46
N GLN A 204 26.58 -27.34 20.47
CA GLN A 204 27.95 -27.54 20.02
C GLN A 204 28.62 -28.64 20.87
N PRO A 205 29.38 -29.57 20.25
CA PRO A 205 30.15 -30.54 21.01
C PRO A 205 31.25 -29.83 21.80
N THR A 206 31.23 -30.02 23.12
CA THR A 206 32.32 -29.61 24.02
C THR A 206 33.61 -30.31 23.62
N SER A 207 34.59 -29.53 23.16
CA SER A 207 35.96 -30.01 22.95
C SER A 207 36.66 -30.15 24.32
N PRO A 208 37.40 -31.23 24.60
CA PRO A 208 38.13 -31.35 25.85
C PRO A 208 39.32 -30.40 25.88
N ALA A 209 39.54 -29.79 27.04
CA ALA A 209 40.66 -28.89 27.29
C ALA A 209 42.01 -29.62 27.11
N LEU A 210 42.83 -29.12 26.19
CA LEU A 210 44.23 -29.51 26.06
C LEU A 210 45.02 -28.96 27.25
N ALA A 211 45.55 -29.85 28.08
CA ALA A 211 46.50 -29.51 29.13
C ALA A 211 47.79 -28.95 28.50
N LEU A 212 48.13 -27.71 28.84
CA LEU A 212 49.42 -27.08 28.55
C LEU A 212 50.51 -27.75 29.40
N ASN A 213 51.21 -28.72 28.83
CA ASN A 213 52.51 -29.17 29.32
C ASN A 213 53.59 -28.42 28.53
N ASP A 214 54.09 -27.32 29.09
CA ASP A 214 55.22 -26.56 28.56
C ASP A 214 56.50 -26.93 29.36
N PRO A 215 57.51 -27.58 28.75
CA PRO A 215 58.77 -27.95 29.41
C PRO A 215 59.75 -26.80 29.67
N GLY A 216 59.40 -25.53 29.42
CA GLY A 216 60.31 -24.38 29.53
C GLY A 216 60.50 -23.75 30.93
N ALA A 217 59.77 -24.20 31.96
CA ALA A 217 59.68 -23.49 33.25
C ALA A 217 60.57 -24.07 34.38
N MET A 218 61.71 -24.70 34.07
CA MET A 218 62.63 -25.28 35.06
C MET A 218 64.09 -24.88 34.80
N LEU A 219 64.43 -23.59 34.85
CA LEU A 219 65.84 -23.13 35.02
C LEU A 219 65.95 -21.61 35.28
N ALA A 220 65.34 -21.11 36.37
CA ALA A 220 65.59 -19.75 36.87
C ALA A 220 65.58 -19.70 38.40
N GLY A 221 66.29 -20.65 39.03
CA GLY A 221 66.38 -20.75 40.48
C GLY A 221 67.59 -21.56 40.91
N LEU A 222 68.80 -21.13 40.51
CA LEU A 222 70.09 -21.43 41.15
C LEU A 222 71.20 -20.70 40.38
N LEU A 223 71.49 -19.47 40.82
CA LEU A 223 72.79 -18.81 40.97
C LEU A 223 72.59 -17.31 41.23
#